data_AF-A0A497ST71-F1
#
_entry.id   AF-A0A497ST71-F1
#
_cell.length_a   1.000
_cell.length_b   1.000
_cell.length_c   1.000
_cell.angle_alpha   90.00
_cell.angle_beta   90.00
_cell.angle_gamma   90.00
#
_symmetry.space_group_name_H-M   'P 1'
#
loop_
_entity.id
_entity.type
_entity.pdbx_description
1 polymer ?
#
loop_
_entity_poly.entity_id
_entity_poly.type
_entity_poly.pdbx_seq_one_letter_code
_entity_poly.pdbx_strand_id
1 'polypeptide(L)'
;MAINMLRKGSKAASISFIICFILALVKGLVAFITGSVVLLSDALHSGADMVVMLASWFGLKIAERKPSEKFPYGYYKAESLATMFISFFILYSSINLLKEGYERLFLVPKIHMPALALFAASLSFITSFIISRYLMRTGREINSQLLVTSSKERLMDAVSSAVVFVAILLSYYRVLYAEGIVTILISLMILKIGLSAVKDSVFALMDVSPSKESEEIIKRIIKSTRGVVGFNNLRLRKSGPFIFGEVSIKVKEFINVEKAHEIADEIEERIKKRLNIVDSFIVHIEPYKGEKHKIAIPIEKPMGMGSRVTKFFGRSKFFLFVTTDKKNISGFYSKRNPFSEKQIRAGLATAHFLIKENVDVLVTKEIGEISFHTLRDHLVDIYKIKGETAGEVVNNFLNNNLIRLKKPTQRKE
;
A
#
# COMPACT_ATOMS: atom_id res chain seq x y z
N MET A 1 8.10 3.04 13.34
CA MET A 1 6.79 3.72 13.25
C MET A 1 5.63 2.73 13.43
N ALA A 2 5.58 1.66 12.63
CA ALA A 2 4.58 0.59 12.70
C ALA A 2 4.29 0.06 14.13
N ILE A 3 5.35 -0.29 14.87
CA ILE A 3 5.23 -0.79 16.26
C ILE A 3 4.56 0.23 17.20
N ASN A 4 4.80 1.53 17.02
CA ASN A 4 4.18 2.55 17.87
C ASN A 4 2.67 2.68 17.60
N MET A 5 2.25 2.52 16.34
CA MET A 5 0.82 2.48 15.98
C MET A 5 0.14 1.26 16.61
N LEU A 6 0.76 0.09 16.51
CA LEU A 6 0.25 -1.13 17.14
C LEU A 6 0.22 -1.05 18.66
N ARG A 7 1.24 -0.44 19.29
CA ARG A 7 1.24 -0.16 20.74
C ARG A 7 0.08 0.74 21.14
N LYS A 8 -0.21 1.79 20.35
CA LYS A 8 -1.37 2.66 20.58
C LYS A 8 -2.67 1.86 20.51
N GLY A 9 -2.80 1.01 19.50
CA GLY A 9 -3.96 0.13 19.37
C GLY A 9 -4.10 -0.87 20.52
N SER A 10 -3.02 -1.54 20.89
CA SER A 10 -2.98 -2.49 22.02
C SER A 10 -3.34 -1.80 23.33
N LYS A 11 -2.85 -0.58 23.58
CA LYS A 11 -3.25 0.22 24.76
C LYS A 11 -4.75 0.57 24.75
N ALA A 12 -5.29 0.94 23.59
CA ALA A 12 -6.71 1.25 23.48
C ALA A 12 -7.59 0.01 23.76
N ALA A 13 -7.18 -1.15 23.23
CA ALA A 13 -7.84 -2.43 23.50
C ALA A 13 -7.72 -2.84 24.98
N SER A 14 -6.56 -2.67 25.62
CA SER A 14 -6.37 -3.02 27.03
C SER A 14 -7.20 -2.14 27.97
N ILE A 15 -7.27 -0.83 27.70
CA ILE A 15 -8.10 0.09 28.50
C ILE A 15 -9.57 -0.30 28.37
N SER A 16 -10.02 -0.58 27.15
CA SER A 16 -11.42 -0.99 26.89
C SER A 16 -11.74 -2.32 27.58
N PHE A 17 -10.83 -3.30 27.52
CA PHE A 17 -10.95 -4.56 28.23
C PHE A 17 -11.09 -4.37 29.75
N ILE A 18 -10.24 -3.54 30.37
CA ILE A 18 -10.29 -3.28 31.82
C ILE A 18 -11.64 -2.65 32.20
N ILE A 19 -12.14 -1.68 31.44
CA ILE A 19 -13.42 -1.04 31.70
C ILE A 19 -14.57 -2.05 31.58
N CYS A 20 -14.57 -2.88 30.54
CA CYS A 20 -15.56 -3.95 30.35
C CYS A 20 -15.52 -4.98 31.48
N PHE A 21 -14.33 -5.36 31.94
CA PHE A 21 -14.15 -6.28 33.06
C PHE A 21 -14.76 -5.72 34.36
N ILE A 22 -14.46 -4.46 34.68
CA ILE A 22 -15.03 -3.78 35.85
C ILE A 22 -16.56 -3.71 35.72
N LEU A 23 -17.09 -3.35 34.54
CA LEU A 23 -18.53 -3.29 34.30
C LEU A 23 -19.20 -4.65 34.51
N ALA A 24 -18.60 -5.73 34.00
CA ALA A 24 -19.12 -7.09 34.17
C ALA A 24 -19.13 -7.51 35.65
N LEU A 25 -18.08 -7.19 36.42
CA LEU A 25 -18.04 -7.44 37.86
C LEU A 25 -19.13 -6.68 38.61
N VAL A 26 -19.32 -5.39 38.31
CA VAL A 26 -20.37 -4.57 38.94
C VAL A 26 -21.75 -5.15 38.62
N LYS A 27 -22.04 -5.50 37.36
CA LYS A 27 -23.30 -6.14 36.97
C LYS A 27 -23.52 -7.46 37.70
N GLY A 28 -22.48 -8.30 37.81
CA GLY A 28 -22.54 -9.58 38.51
C GLY A 28 -22.82 -9.44 40.01
N LEU A 29 -22.16 -8.48 40.67
CA LEU A 29 -22.40 -8.19 42.09
C LEU A 29 -23.84 -7.68 42.32
N VAL A 30 -24.31 -6.75 41.48
CA VAL A 30 -25.68 -6.23 41.57
C VAL A 30 -26.70 -7.34 41.31
N ALA A 31 -26.45 -8.21 40.33
CA ALA A 31 -27.30 -9.37 40.05
C ALA A 31 -27.39 -10.33 41.24
N PHE A 32 -26.26 -10.61 41.90
CA PHE A 32 -26.20 -11.48 43.08
C PHE A 32 -26.96 -10.88 44.26
N ILE A 33 -26.74 -9.59 44.56
CA ILE A 33 -27.42 -8.90 45.68
C ILE A 33 -28.94 -8.81 45.44
N THR A 34 -29.36 -8.53 44.20
CA THR A 34 -30.78 -8.37 43.86
C THR A 34 -31.51 -9.69 43.64
N GLY A 35 -30.78 -10.81 43.49
CA GLY A 35 -31.36 -12.11 43.10
C GLY A 35 -32.04 -12.09 41.71
N SER A 36 -31.73 -11.08 40.89
CA SER A 36 -32.43 -10.85 39.63
C SER A 36 -31.86 -11.73 38.52
N VAL A 37 -32.67 -12.68 38.03
CA VAL A 37 -32.35 -13.54 36.89
C VAL A 37 -32.04 -12.72 35.62
N VAL A 38 -32.72 -11.58 35.45
CA VAL A 38 -32.50 -10.68 34.30
C VAL A 38 -31.12 -10.03 34.37
N LEU A 39 -30.72 -9.53 35.55
CA LEU A 39 -29.40 -8.93 35.74
C LEU A 39 -28.29 -9.97 35.68
N LEU A 40 -28.55 -11.21 36.12
CA LEU A 40 -27.60 -12.31 36.00
C LEU A 40 -27.33 -12.66 34.52
N SER A 41 -28.37 -12.69 33.69
CA SER A 41 -28.23 -12.89 32.24
C SER A 41 -27.41 -11.78 31.58
N ASP A 42 -27.64 -10.51 31.95
CA ASP A 42 -26.87 -9.37 31.43
C ASP A 42 -25.39 -9.39 31.90
N ALA A 43 -25.13 -9.87 33.13
CA ALA A 43 -23.78 -10.08 33.63
C ALA A 43 -23.04 -11.19 32.85
N LEU A 44 -23.72 -12.30 32.54
CA LEU A 44 -23.14 -13.38 31.70
C LEU A 44 -22.84 -12.90 30.28
N HIS A 45 -23.73 -12.10 29.69
CA HIS A 45 -23.50 -11.48 28.39
C HIS A 45 -22.28 -10.56 28.41
N SER A 46 -22.16 -9.71 29.44
CA SER A 46 -20.98 -8.85 29.65
C SER A 46 -19.69 -9.65 29.88
N GLY A 47 -19.79 -10.88 30.40
CA GLY A 47 -18.68 -11.84 30.48
C GLY A 47 -18.25 -12.38 29.12
N ALA A 48 -19.19 -12.66 28.21
CA ALA A 48 -18.87 -13.04 26.83
C ALA A 48 -18.18 -11.90 26.08
N ASP A 49 -18.65 -10.66 26.27
CA ASP A 49 -18.01 -9.44 25.73
C ASP A 49 -16.56 -9.27 26.18
N MET A 50 -16.27 -9.62 27.44
CA MET A 50 -14.91 -9.58 27.98
C MET A 50 -13.98 -10.52 27.19
N VAL A 51 -14.43 -11.72 26.81
CA VAL A 51 -13.63 -12.66 26.00
C VAL A 51 -13.28 -12.04 24.66
N VAL A 52 -14.21 -11.32 24.04
CA VAL A 52 -13.98 -10.63 22.77
C VAL A 52 -12.98 -9.49 22.92
N MET A 53 -13.12 -8.66 23.96
CA MET A 53 -12.16 -7.59 24.25
C MET A 53 -10.76 -8.14 24.57
N LEU A 54 -10.68 -9.27 25.28
CA LEU A 54 -9.44 -9.98 25.56
C LEU A 54 -8.78 -10.48 24.27
N ALA A 55 -9.56 -11.09 23.37
CA ALA A 55 -9.08 -11.53 22.06
C ALA A 55 -8.56 -10.35 21.21
N SER A 56 -9.26 -9.21 21.25
CA SER A 56 -8.85 -7.98 20.57
C SER A 56 -7.51 -7.46 21.08
N TRP A 57 -7.35 -7.32 22.41
CA TRP A 57 -6.09 -6.91 23.01
C TRP A 57 -4.95 -7.90 22.72
N PHE A 58 -5.21 -9.20 22.88
CA PHE A 58 -4.22 -10.24 22.66
C PHE A 58 -3.76 -10.32 21.20
N GLY A 59 -4.68 -10.20 20.25
CA GLY A 59 -4.38 -10.15 18.82
C GLY A 59 -3.44 -9.00 18.46
N LEU A 60 -3.71 -7.79 18.97
CA LEU A 60 -2.83 -6.65 18.80
C LEU A 60 -1.50 -6.82 19.53
N LYS A 61 -1.50 -7.46 20.70
CA LYS A 61 -0.28 -7.71 21.47
C LYS A 61 0.66 -8.68 20.76
N ILE A 62 0.11 -9.68 20.06
CA ILE A 62 0.90 -10.55 19.18
C ILE A 62 1.38 -9.77 17.96
N ALA A 63 0.51 -8.99 17.31
CA ALA A 63 0.89 -8.19 16.14
C ALA A 63 2.01 -7.17 16.44
N GLU A 64 2.08 -6.66 17.68
CA GLU A 64 3.14 -5.76 18.16
C GLU A 64 4.54 -6.40 18.17
N ARG A 65 4.64 -7.74 18.14
CA ARG A 65 5.93 -8.43 18.20
C ARG A 65 6.78 -8.09 16.98
N LYS A 66 8.06 -7.81 17.24
CA LYS A 66 9.05 -7.60 16.19
C LYS A 66 9.17 -8.86 15.31
N PRO A 67 9.55 -8.70 14.03
CA PRO A 67 9.92 -9.82 13.18
C PRO A 67 10.95 -10.73 13.86
N SER A 68 10.82 -12.03 13.61
CA SER A 68 11.73 -13.07 14.10
C SER A 68 12.18 -13.94 12.92
N GLU A 69 13.20 -14.79 13.09
CA GLU A 69 13.65 -15.71 12.02
C GLU A 69 12.50 -16.58 11.47
N LYS A 70 11.62 -17.08 12.35
CA LYS A 70 10.42 -17.84 11.96
C LYS A 70 9.35 -17.02 11.22
N PHE A 71 9.31 -15.70 11.45
CA PHE A 71 8.30 -14.78 10.91
C PHE A 71 8.97 -13.47 10.47
N PRO A 72 9.66 -13.47 9.31
CA PRO A 72 10.49 -12.36 8.87
C PRO A 72 9.69 -11.10 8.49
N TYR A 73 8.41 -11.27 8.14
CA TYR A 73 7.48 -10.15 7.88
C TYR A 73 6.70 -9.69 9.12
N GLY A 74 7.05 -10.20 10.30
CA GLY A 74 6.35 -9.90 11.55
C GLY A 74 5.04 -10.67 11.74
N TYR A 75 4.32 -10.28 12.78
CA TYR A 75 3.12 -10.97 13.26
C TYR A 75 1.82 -10.24 12.91
N TYR A 76 1.83 -9.34 11.92
CA TYR A 76 0.70 -8.44 11.61
C TYR A 76 -0.59 -9.19 11.26
N LYS A 77 -0.51 -10.37 10.62
CA LYS A 77 -1.69 -11.21 10.34
C LYS A 77 -2.40 -11.73 11.60
N ALA A 78 -1.78 -11.70 12.77
CA ALA A 78 -2.43 -12.03 14.04
C ALA A 78 -3.64 -11.11 14.32
N GLU A 79 -3.60 -9.86 13.86
CA GLU A 79 -4.73 -8.95 13.92
C GLU A 79 -5.91 -9.47 13.09
N SER A 80 -5.64 -9.92 11.85
CA SER A 80 -6.67 -10.47 10.95
C SER A 80 -7.26 -11.77 11.50
N LEU A 81 -6.43 -12.63 12.11
CA LEU A 81 -6.90 -13.85 12.78
C LEU A 81 -7.79 -13.54 14.00
N ALA A 82 -7.37 -12.59 14.84
CA ALA A 82 -8.20 -12.14 15.96
C ALA A 82 -9.51 -11.53 15.48
N THR A 83 -9.49 -10.75 14.39
CA THR A 83 -10.70 -10.14 13.80
C THR A 83 -11.64 -11.23 13.31
N MET A 84 -11.12 -12.28 12.67
CA MET A 84 -11.91 -13.42 12.21
C MET A 84 -12.57 -14.14 13.38
N PHE A 85 -11.83 -14.41 14.46
CA PHE A 85 -12.34 -15.03 15.68
C PHE A 85 -13.49 -14.22 16.29
N ILE A 86 -13.29 -12.91 16.46
CA ILE A 86 -14.32 -11.99 16.98
C ILE A 86 -15.54 -11.97 16.07
N SER A 87 -15.33 -11.96 14.76
CA SER A 87 -16.44 -11.94 13.79
C SER A 87 -17.32 -13.20 13.90
N PHE A 88 -16.74 -14.36 14.20
CA PHE A 88 -17.52 -15.58 14.47
C PHE A 88 -18.32 -15.49 15.78
N PHE A 89 -17.75 -14.89 16.83
CA PHE A 89 -18.49 -14.61 18.06
C PHE A 89 -19.67 -13.68 17.81
N ILE A 90 -19.47 -12.60 17.04
CA ILE A 90 -20.54 -11.68 16.65
C ILE A 90 -21.65 -12.41 15.88
N LEU A 91 -21.29 -13.28 14.93
CA LEU A 91 -22.27 -14.10 14.20
C LEU A 91 -23.06 -15.00 15.15
N TYR A 92 -22.37 -15.73 16.02
CA TYR A 92 -23.00 -16.60 17.01
C TYR A 92 -23.96 -15.82 17.93
N SER A 93 -23.49 -14.73 18.52
CA SER A 93 -24.30 -13.85 19.37
C SER A 93 -25.51 -13.27 18.63
N SER A 94 -25.35 -12.90 17.36
CA SER A 94 -26.46 -12.36 16.55
C SER A 94 -27.56 -13.40 16.29
N ILE A 95 -27.20 -14.67 16.08
CA ILE A 95 -28.16 -15.75 15.89
C ILE A 95 -28.91 -16.04 17.19
N ASN A 96 -28.22 -16.03 18.33
CA ASN A 96 -28.88 -16.19 19.64
C ASN A 96 -29.82 -15.02 19.94
N LEU A 97 -29.38 -13.79 19.67
CA LEU A 97 -30.22 -12.61 19.85
C LEU A 97 -31.47 -12.64 18.95
N LEU A 98 -31.35 -13.17 17.73
CA LEU A 98 -32.48 -13.35 16.82
C LEU A 98 -33.50 -14.36 17.40
N LYS A 99 -33.03 -15.46 18.00
CA LYS A 99 -33.88 -16.45 18.68
C LYS A 99 -34.58 -15.84 19.89
N GLU A 100 -33.84 -15.11 20.73
CA GLU A 100 -34.41 -14.40 21.89
C GLU A 100 -35.46 -13.37 21.46
N GLY A 101 -35.19 -12.61 20.40
CA GLY A 101 -36.15 -11.66 19.84
C GLY A 101 -37.45 -12.33 19.37
N TYR A 102 -37.34 -13.52 18.75
CA TYR A 102 -38.49 -14.32 18.36
C TYR A 102 -39.30 -14.82 19.58
N GLU A 103 -38.64 -15.35 20.60
CA GLU A 103 -39.31 -15.80 21.83
C GLU A 103 -40.03 -14.65 22.56
N ARG A 104 -39.41 -13.45 22.58
CA ARG A 104 -39.98 -12.23 23.18
C ARG A 104 -41.19 -11.69 22.44
N LEU A 105 -41.52 -12.16 21.24
CA LEU A 105 -42.81 -11.86 20.62
C LEU A 105 -43.98 -12.55 21.35
N PHE A 106 -43.73 -13.63 22.09
CA PHE A 106 -44.81 -14.42 22.69
C PHE A 106 -44.81 -14.37 24.23
N LEU A 107 -43.83 -13.70 24.82
CA LEU A 107 -43.65 -13.57 26.28
C LEU A 107 -43.96 -12.14 26.75
N VAL A 108 -44.69 -12.01 27.86
CA VAL A 108 -44.88 -10.74 28.56
C VAL A 108 -43.85 -10.67 29.70
N PRO A 109 -42.85 -9.76 29.65
CA PRO A 109 -41.87 -9.66 30.71
C PRO A 109 -42.52 -9.18 32.01
N LYS A 110 -42.32 -9.92 33.11
CA LYS A 110 -42.62 -9.43 34.47
C LYS A 110 -41.35 -8.84 35.08
N ILE A 111 -41.13 -7.55 34.89
CA ILE A 111 -39.99 -6.84 35.49
C ILE A 111 -40.35 -6.46 36.93
N HIS A 112 -39.72 -7.12 37.90
CA HIS A 112 -40.03 -6.93 39.32
C HIS A 112 -39.37 -5.67 39.93
N MET A 113 -38.33 -5.10 39.28
CA MET A 113 -37.63 -3.88 39.75
C MET A 113 -37.16 -2.99 38.59
N PRO A 114 -38.02 -2.11 38.04
CA PRO A 114 -37.69 -1.32 36.85
C PRO A 114 -36.56 -0.28 37.08
N ALA A 115 -36.44 0.30 38.28
CA ALA A 115 -35.45 1.37 38.54
C ALA A 115 -33.99 0.90 38.45
N LEU A 116 -33.65 -0.23 39.08
CA LEU A 116 -32.30 -0.82 39.05
C LEU A 116 -31.93 -1.34 37.65
N ALA A 117 -32.88 -1.94 36.94
CA ALA A 117 -32.68 -2.40 35.57
C ALA A 117 -32.47 -1.23 34.59
N LEU A 118 -33.24 -0.14 34.72
CA LEU A 118 -33.05 1.09 33.94
C LEU A 118 -31.68 1.73 34.21
N PHE A 119 -31.25 1.79 35.47
CA PHE A 119 -29.92 2.30 35.82
C PHE A 119 -28.80 1.45 35.20
N ALA A 120 -28.86 0.13 35.34
CA ALA A 120 -27.88 -0.78 34.77
C ALA A 120 -27.81 -0.70 33.22
N ALA A 121 -28.97 -0.66 32.56
CA ALA A 121 -29.06 -0.49 31.12
C ALA A 121 -28.50 0.87 30.66
N SER A 122 -28.77 1.94 31.40
CA SER A 122 -28.25 3.28 31.09
C SER A 122 -26.73 3.34 31.24
N LEU A 123 -26.19 2.78 32.32
CA LEU A 123 -24.75 2.70 32.54
C LEU A 123 -24.07 1.88 31.44
N SER A 124 -24.64 0.72 31.09
CA SER A 124 -24.18 -0.14 30.01
C SER A 124 -24.17 0.57 28.66
N PHE A 125 -25.23 1.31 28.35
CA PHE A 125 -25.34 2.14 27.14
C PHE A 125 -24.22 3.19 27.07
N ILE A 126 -24.07 4.01 28.12
CA ILE A 126 -23.10 5.11 28.15
C ILE A 126 -21.68 4.57 28.01
N THR A 127 -21.32 3.55 28.80
CA THR A 127 -19.98 2.96 28.78
C THR A 127 -19.66 2.34 27.42
N SER A 128 -20.59 1.54 26.87
CA SER A 128 -20.39 0.88 25.57
C SER A 128 -20.27 1.89 24.43
N PHE A 129 -21.06 2.97 24.48
CA PHE A 129 -20.98 4.05 23.49
C PHE A 129 -19.65 4.80 23.54
N ILE A 130 -19.17 5.15 24.75
CA ILE A 130 -17.89 5.84 24.92
C ILE A 130 -16.73 4.97 24.42
N ILE A 131 -16.70 3.68 24.80
CA ILE A 131 -15.69 2.73 24.34
C ILE A 131 -15.74 2.59 22.82
N SER A 132 -16.93 2.43 22.24
CA SER A 132 -17.11 2.33 20.80
C SER A 132 -16.51 3.53 20.06
N ARG A 133 -16.76 4.77 20.52
CA ARG A 133 -16.18 5.97 19.91
C ARG A 133 -14.66 6.02 20.05
N TYR A 134 -14.14 5.64 21.21
CA TYR A 134 -12.70 5.60 21.46
C TYR A 134 -11.98 4.58 20.56
N LEU A 135 -12.54 3.36 20.46
CA LEU A 135 -12.00 2.30 19.62
C LEU A 135 -12.11 2.62 18.12
N MET A 136 -13.25 3.19 17.68
CA MET A 136 -13.44 3.59 16.28
C MET A 136 -12.42 4.64 15.86
N ARG A 137 -12.22 5.67 16.70
CA ARG A 137 -11.24 6.72 16.45
C ARG A 137 -9.83 6.14 16.35
N THR A 138 -9.42 5.36 17.35
CA THR A 138 -8.08 4.78 17.36
C THR A 138 -7.90 3.81 16.18
N GLY A 139 -8.88 2.95 15.92
CA GLY A 139 -8.86 1.98 14.82
C GLY A 139 -8.70 2.62 13.46
N ARG A 140 -9.40 3.73 13.18
CA ARG A 140 -9.23 4.49 11.93
C ARG A 140 -7.86 5.18 11.85
N GLU A 141 -7.41 5.77 12.96
CA GLU A 141 -6.10 6.44 13.01
C GLU A 141 -4.93 5.49 12.72
N ILE A 142 -5.02 4.23 13.15
CA ILE A 142 -3.98 3.21 12.92
C ILE A 142 -4.32 2.20 11.82
N ASN A 143 -5.41 2.40 11.08
CA ASN A 143 -5.91 1.48 10.05
C ASN A 143 -6.14 0.02 10.54
N SER A 144 -6.51 -0.14 11.81
CA SER A 144 -6.74 -1.45 12.44
C SER A 144 -8.16 -1.92 12.19
N GLN A 145 -8.30 -3.03 11.47
CA GLN A 145 -9.59 -3.69 11.25
C GLN A 145 -10.12 -4.30 12.55
N LEU A 146 -9.22 -4.78 13.41
CA LEU A 146 -9.61 -5.40 14.69
C LEU A 146 -10.31 -4.39 15.59
N LEU A 147 -9.71 -3.20 15.79
CA LEU A 147 -10.32 -2.16 16.60
C LEU A 147 -11.61 -1.60 16.00
N VAL A 148 -11.67 -1.45 14.66
CA VAL A 148 -12.90 -1.04 13.98
C VAL A 148 -14.00 -2.08 14.19
N THR A 149 -13.68 -3.36 14.13
CA THR A 149 -14.66 -4.45 14.35
C THR A 149 -15.12 -4.47 15.80
N SER A 150 -14.20 -4.44 16.78
CA SER A 150 -14.52 -4.34 18.21
C SER A 150 -15.33 -3.07 18.54
N SER A 151 -15.09 -1.95 17.84
CA SER A 151 -15.88 -0.73 18.03
C SER A 151 -17.31 -0.84 17.54
N LYS A 152 -17.54 -1.56 16.42
CA LYS A 152 -18.87 -1.79 15.86
C LYS A 152 -19.66 -2.72 16.78
N GLU A 153 -19.03 -3.78 17.27
CA GLU A 153 -19.61 -4.66 18.29
C GLU A 153 -20.06 -3.84 19.51
N ARG A 154 -19.16 -3.05 20.10
CA ARG A 154 -19.51 -2.22 21.28
C ARG A 154 -20.59 -1.18 21.01
N LEU A 155 -20.70 -0.70 19.77
CA LEU A 155 -21.84 0.14 19.37
C LEU A 155 -23.15 -0.66 19.41
N MET A 156 -23.14 -1.91 18.97
CA MET A 156 -24.31 -2.77 18.98
C MET A 156 -24.75 -3.09 20.40
N ASP A 157 -23.82 -3.26 21.34
CA ASP A 157 -24.18 -3.50 22.74
C ASP A 157 -24.74 -2.25 23.41
N ALA A 158 -24.26 -1.07 23.01
CA ALA A 158 -24.91 0.19 23.37
C ALA A 158 -26.34 0.22 22.81
N VAL A 159 -26.53 0.00 21.50
CA VAL A 159 -27.86 -0.01 20.88
C VAL A 159 -28.78 -1.04 21.55
N SER A 160 -28.29 -2.25 21.83
CA SER A 160 -29.01 -3.30 22.55
C SER A 160 -29.43 -2.83 23.95
N SER A 161 -28.52 -2.22 24.72
CA SER A 161 -28.83 -1.65 26.04
C SER A 161 -29.87 -0.54 25.97
N ALA A 162 -29.82 0.30 24.93
CA ALA A 162 -30.83 1.34 24.69
C ALA A 162 -32.20 0.75 24.36
N VAL A 163 -32.24 -0.34 23.59
CA VAL A 163 -33.48 -1.05 23.26
C VAL A 163 -34.08 -1.72 24.48
N VAL A 164 -33.26 -2.36 25.31
CA VAL A 164 -33.71 -2.88 26.60
C VAL A 164 -34.28 -1.75 27.47
N PHE A 165 -33.60 -0.60 27.55
CA PHE A 165 -34.11 0.56 28.29
C PHE A 165 -35.49 1.03 27.78
N VAL A 166 -35.65 1.17 26.46
CA VAL A 166 -36.93 1.54 25.84
C VAL A 166 -37.98 0.45 26.04
N ALA A 167 -37.60 -0.83 25.99
CA ALA A 167 -38.49 -1.95 26.22
C ALA A 167 -39.01 -1.98 27.68
N ILE A 168 -38.15 -1.71 28.66
CA ILE A 168 -38.57 -1.58 30.08
C ILE A 168 -39.58 -0.42 30.22
N LEU A 169 -39.35 0.71 29.56
CA LEU A 169 -40.29 1.84 29.55
C LEU A 169 -41.62 1.49 28.85
N LEU A 170 -41.58 0.84 27.68
CA LEU A 170 -42.79 0.46 26.95
C LEU A 170 -43.58 -0.65 27.64
N SER A 171 -42.90 -1.56 28.33
CA SER A 171 -43.52 -2.56 29.20
C SER A 171 -44.26 -1.91 30.36
N TYR A 172 -43.76 -0.79 30.89
CA TYR A 172 -44.48 0.01 31.89
C TYR A 172 -45.80 0.56 31.31
N TYR A 173 -45.80 0.97 30.03
CA TYR A 173 -47.00 1.42 29.30
C TYR A 173 -47.83 0.28 28.65
N ARG A 174 -47.51 -1.00 28.93
CA ARG A 174 -48.20 -2.20 28.41
C ARG A 174 -48.26 -2.31 26.87
N VAL A 175 -47.28 -1.76 26.16
CA VAL A 175 -47.16 -1.96 24.70
C VAL A 175 -46.53 -3.33 24.44
N LEU A 176 -47.35 -4.31 24.06
CA LEU A 176 -46.92 -5.68 23.75
C LEU A 176 -46.14 -5.73 22.42
N TYR A 177 -45.29 -6.75 22.25
CA TYR A 177 -44.56 -7.10 21.01
C TYR A 177 -43.42 -6.16 20.55
N ALA A 178 -43.39 -4.90 20.98
CA ALA A 178 -42.40 -3.92 20.55
C ALA A 178 -40.94 -4.38 20.82
N GLU A 179 -40.71 -5.03 21.95
CA GLU A 179 -39.38 -5.55 22.33
C GLU A 179 -38.87 -6.60 21.34
N GLY A 180 -39.66 -7.63 21.04
CA GLY A 180 -39.27 -8.71 20.13
C GLY A 180 -38.96 -8.22 18.71
N ILE A 181 -39.81 -7.34 18.16
CA ILE A 181 -39.61 -6.77 16.82
C ILE A 181 -38.29 -6.00 16.73
N VAL A 182 -38.02 -5.15 17.72
CA VAL A 182 -36.81 -4.32 17.73
C VAL A 182 -35.56 -5.18 17.93
N THR A 183 -35.60 -6.18 18.81
CA THR A 183 -34.50 -7.15 18.99
C THR A 183 -34.21 -7.92 17.70
N ILE A 184 -35.24 -8.39 16.98
CA ILE A 184 -35.08 -9.05 15.68
C ILE A 184 -34.40 -8.11 14.67
N LEU A 185 -34.89 -6.88 14.52
CA LEU A 185 -34.31 -5.90 13.59
C LEU A 185 -32.83 -5.64 13.86
N ILE A 186 -32.45 -5.47 15.13
CA ILE A 186 -31.06 -5.25 15.53
C ILE A 186 -30.21 -6.49 15.26
N SER A 187 -30.70 -7.68 15.61
CA SER A 187 -29.95 -8.92 15.39
C SER A 187 -29.62 -9.13 13.89
N LEU A 188 -30.52 -8.78 12.98
CA LEU A 188 -30.27 -8.83 11.52
C LEU A 188 -29.20 -7.82 11.08
N MET A 189 -29.19 -6.62 11.67
CA MET A 189 -28.13 -5.64 11.42
C MET A 189 -26.76 -6.14 11.91
N ILE A 190 -26.72 -6.75 13.10
CA ILE A 190 -25.50 -7.33 13.67
C ILE A 190 -25.00 -8.48 12.79
N LEU A 191 -25.91 -9.37 12.36
CA LEU A 191 -25.58 -10.49 11.48
C LEU A 191 -24.89 -10.01 10.19
N LYS A 192 -25.44 -8.96 9.55
CA LYS A 192 -24.83 -8.36 8.35
C LYS A 192 -23.42 -7.81 8.61
N ILE A 193 -23.21 -7.18 9.76
CA ILE A 193 -21.88 -6.67 10.16
C ILE A 193 -20.91 -7.82 10.38
N GLY A 194 -21.33 -8.87 11.10
CA GLY A 194 -20.54 -10.06 11.34
C GLY A 194 -20.11 -10.75 10.05
N LEU A 195 -21.02 -10.92 9.09
CA LEU A 195 -20.73 -11.50 7.78
C LEU A 195 -19.71 -10.66 6.99
N SER A 196 -19.87 -9.33 7.01
CA SER A 196 -18.90 -8.42 6.39
C SER A 196 -17.52 -8.53 7.04
N ALA A 197 -17.46 -8.63 8.37
CA ALA A 197 -16.21 -8.71 9.11
C ALA A 197 -15.47 -10.04 8.90
N VAL A 198 -16.21 -11.16 8.80
CA VAL A 198 -15.64 -12.45 8.38
C VAL A 198 -15.05 -12.35 6.97
N LYS A 199 -15.81 -11.83 6.01
CA LYS A 199 -15.35 -11.64 4.62
C LYS A 199 -14.07 -10.81 4.56
N ASP A 200 -14.06 -9.66 5.24
CA ASP A 200 -12.90 -8.76 5.26
C ASP A 200 -11.67 -9.44 5.88
N SER A 201 -11.86 -10.25 6.93
CA SER A 201 -10.78 -10.98 7.60
C SER A 201 -10.22 -12.10 6.71
N VAL A 202 -11.07 -12.88 6.06
CA VAL A 202 -10.67 -13.93 5.12
C VAL A 202 -9.91 -13.32 3.93
N PHE A 203 -10.40 -12.21 3.39
CA PHE A 203 -9.73 -11.49 2.30
C PHE A 203 -8.35 -10.97 2.73
N ALA A 204 -8.24 -10.41 3.94
CA ALA A 204 -6.93 -10.00 4.48
C ALA A 204 -5.96 -11.18 4.65
N LEU A 205 -6.44 -12.37 5.01
CA LEU A 205 -5.61 -13.57 5.11
C LEU A 205 -5.14 -14.07 3.73
N MET A 206 -5.99 -13.93 2.70
CA MET A 206 -5.69 -14.24 1.29
C MET A 206 -4.91 -13.14 0.55
N ASP A 207 -4.30 -12.19 1.28
CA ASP A 207 -3.45 -11.13 0.72
C ASP A 207 -4.19 -10.23 -0.30
N VAL A 208 -5.45 -9.85 0.01
CA VAL A 208 -6.23 -8.92 -0.80
C VAL A 208 -5.49 -7.59 -1.03
N SER A 209 -5.66 -7.03 -2.24
CA SER A 209 -5.16 -5.72 -2.60
C SER A 209 -5.80 -4.63 -1.71
N PRO A 210 -5.05 -3.58 -1.32
CA PRO A 210 -5.59 -2.44 -0.58
C PRO A 210 -6.61 -1.62 -1.40
N SER A 211 -7.06 -0.50 -0.85
CA SER A 211 -8.02 0.37 -1.53
C SER A 211 -7.47 0.87 -2.88
N LYS A 212 -8.38 1.01 -3.88
CA LYS A 212 -8.04 1.58 -5.19
C LYS A 212 -7.36 2.94 -5.08
N GLU A 213 -7.72 3.73 -4.07
CA GLU A 213 -7.08 5.03 -3.80
C GLU A 213 -5.59 4.89 -3.47
N SER A 214 -5.23 3.97 -2.57
CA SER A 214 -3.81 3.72 -2.23
C SER A 214 -3.04 3.19 -3.44
N GLU A 215 -3.65 2.30 -4.22
CA GLU A 215 -3.06 1.78 -5.46
C GLU A 215 -2.80 2.90 -6.50
N GLU A 216 -3.77 3.79 -6.72
CA GLU A 216 -3.63 4.91 -7.66
C GLU A 216 -2.57 5.93 -7.20
N ILE A 217 -2.46 6.19 -5.89
CA ILE A 217 -1.38 7.01 -5.34
C ILE A 217 -0.02 6.40 -5.65
N ILE A 218 0.16 5.09 -5.42
CA ILE A 218 1.42 4.38 -5.70
C ILE A 218 1.74 4.42 -7.20
N LYS A 219 0.77 4.13 -8.08
CA LYS A 219 0.95 4.23 -9.54
C LYS A 219 1.39 5.62 -9.97
N ARG A 220 0.78 6.68 -9.40
CA ARG A 220 1.12 8.06 -9.73
C ARG A 220 2.55 8.41 -9.31
N ILE A 221 2.99 7.96 -8.13
CA ILE A 221 4.37 8.15 -7.66
C ILE A 221 5.33 7.51 -8.66
N ILE A 222 5.15 6.21 -8.96
CA ILE A 222 6.02 5.46 -9.89
C ILE A 222 6.10 6.14 -11.27
N LYS A 223 4.95 6.54 -11.84
CA LYS A 223 4.90 7.22 -13.15
C LYS A 223 5.60 8.59 -13.15
N SER A 224 5.59 9.27 -12.01
CA SER A 224 6.18 10.61 -11.87
C SER A 224 7.67 10.60 -11.54
N THR A 225 8.25 9.43 -11.24
CA THR A 225 9.68 9.31 -10.91
C THR A 225 10.53 9.39 -12.18
N ARG A 226 11.56 10.25 -12.14
CA ARG A 226 12.46 10.44 -13.28
C ARG A 226 13.29 9.18 -13.52
N GLY A 227 13.41 8.76 -14.77
CA GLY A 227 14.17 7.57 -15.16
C GLY A 227 13.34 6.28 -15.25
N VAL A 228 12.10 6.30 -14.76
CA VAL A 228 11.11 5.24 -14.99
C VAL A 228 10.48 5.44 -16.37
N VAL A 229 10.67 4.47 -17.27
CA VAL A 229 10.06 4.45 -18.61
C VAL A 229 8.67 3.82 -18.55
N GLY A 230 8.48 2.87 -17.65
CA GLY A 230 7.21 2.19 -17.42
C GLY A 230 7.32 1.29 -16.20
N PHE A 231 6.23 0.61 -15.87
CA PHE A 231 6.22 -0.41 -14.82
C PHE A 231 5.19 -1.49 -15.15
N ASN A 232 5.39 -2.67 -14.60
CA ASN A 232 4.54 -3.85 -14.72
C ASN A 232 4.48 -4.55 -13.35
N ASN A 233 3.55 -5.50 -13.22
CA ASN A 233 3.44 -6.39 -12.06
C ASN A 233 3.38 -5.66 -10.72
N LEU A 234 2.68 -4.52 -10.62
CA LEU A 234 2.39 -3.91 -9.33
C LEU A 234 1.50 -4.86 -8.52
N ARG A 235 2.05 -5.42 -7.46
CA ARG A 235 1.33 -6.31 -6.53
C ARG A 235 1.35 -5.68 -5.16
N LEU A 236 0.17 -5.53 -4.58
CA LEU A 236 -0.02 -4.97 -3.26
C LEU A 236 -0.82 -5.97 -2.43
N ARG A 237 -0.49 -6.08 -1.15
CA ARG A 237 -1.22 -6.93 -0.21
C ARG A 237 -1.35 -6.26 1.14
N LYS A 238 -2.46 -6.52 1.83
CA LYS A 238 -2.69 -6.07 3.20
C LYS A 238 -2.22 -7.12 4.21
N SER A 239 -1.57 -6.69 5.29
CA SER A 239 -1.21 -7.54 6.43
C SER A 239 -1.46 -6.76 7.73
N GLY A 240 -2.53 -7.11 8.44
CA GLY A 240 -3.00 -6.33 9.59
C GLY A 240 -3.32 -4.88 9.18
N PRO A 241 -2.73 -3.87 9.83
CA PRO A 241 -2.95 -2.46 9.49
C PRO A 241 -2.06 -1.95 8.35
N PHE A 242 -1.09 -2.75 7.90
CA PHE A 242 -0.04 -2.33 6.97
C PHE A 242 -0.23 -2.89 5.55
N ILE A 243 0.39 -2.19 4.60
CA ILE A 243 0.48 -2.58 3.19
C ILE A 243 1.91 -3.03 2.88
N PHE A 244 2.00 -4.13 2.15
CA PHE A 244 3.22 -4.62 1.53
C PHE A 244 3.08 -4.53 0.03
N GLY A 245 4.13 -4.15 -0.68
CA GLY A 245 4.09 -4.02 -2.14
C GLY A 245 5.35 -4.47 -2.83
N GLU A 246 5.19 -4.87 -4.08
CA GLU A 246 6.29 -5.08 -5.02
C GLU A 246 5.90 -4.53 -6.39
N VAL A 247 6.88 -4.03 -7.12
CA VAL A 247 6.68 -3.59 -8.51
C VAL A 247 7.93 -3.84 -9.33
N SER A 248 7.75 -4.15 -10.61
CA SER A 248 8.83 -4.16 -11.58
C SER A 248 8.80 -2.86 -12.37
N ILE A 249 9.87 -2.06 -12.26
CA ILE A 249 10.04 -0.83 -13.03
C ILE A 249 10.94 -1.08 -14.22
N LYS A 250 10.64 -0.39 -15.32
CA LYS A 250 11.41 -0.41 -16.55
C LYS A 250 12.28 0.83 -16.61
N VAL A 251 13.59 0.64 -16.61
CA VAL A 251 14.60 1.70 -16.74
C VAL A 251 15.37 1.49 -18.03
N LYS A 252 16.00 2.53 -18.60
CA LYS A 252 16.84 2.35 -19.80
C LYS A 252 17.91 1.28 -19.54
N GLU A 253 18.09 0.32 -20.48
CA GLU A 253 18.92 -0.91 -20.36
C GLU A 253 20.34 -0.70 -19.82
N PHE A 254 20.80 0.54 -19.86
CA PHE A 254 22.20 0.88 -19.82
C PHE A 254 22.59 1.82 -18.69
N ILE A 255 21.63 2.15 -17.83
CA ILE A 255 21.85 2.78 -16.55
C ILE A 255 22.86 1.94 -15.72
N ASN A 256 23.72 2.59 -14.94
CA ASN A 256 24.56 1.85 -13.99
C ASN A 256 23.70 1.35 -12.82
N VAL A 257 24.19 0.32 -12.11
CA VAL A 257 23.44 -0.29 -11.00
C VAL A 257 23.18 0.72 -9.88
N GLU A 258 24.14 1.60 -9.60
CA GLU A 258 24.02 2.68 -8.61
C GLU A 258 22.86 3.61 -8.93
N LYS A 259 22.75 4.13 -10.16
CA LYS A 259 21.66 5.04 -10.52
C LYS A 259 20.31 4.33 -10.60
N ALA A 260 20.31 3.05 -10.98
CA ALA A 260 19.12 2.23 -10.93
C ALA A 260 18.62 2.05 -9.49
N HIS A 261 19.54 1.80 -8.56
CA HIS A 261 19.25 1.70 -7.12
C HIS A 261 18.73 3.02 -6.56
N GLU A 262 19.34 4.17 -6.92
CA GLU A 262 18.82 5.49 -6.52
C GLU A 262 17.36 5.73 -6.98
N ILE A 263 16.99 5.29 -8.19
CA ILE A 263 15.61 5.40 -8.69
C ILE A 263 14.67 4.52 -7.86
N ALA A 264 15.10 3.30 -7.54
CA ALA A 264 14.33 2.39 -6.69
C ALA A 264 14.11 2.98 -5.29
N ASP A 265 15.18 3.46 -4.65
CA ASP A 265 15.14 4.10 -3.33
C ASP A 265 14.25 5.34 -3.32
N GLU A 266 14.31 6.18 -4.36
CA GLU A 266 13.43 7.35 -4.49
C GLU A 266 11.95 6.93 -4.50
N ILE A 267 11.60 5.87 -5.22
CA ILE A 267 10.23 5.34 -5.27
C ILE A 267 9.81 4.83 -3.90
N GLU A 268 10.63 3.98 -3.28
CA GLU A 268 10.35 3.41 -1.97
C GLU A 268 10.14 4.49 -0.90
N GLU A 269 11.03 5.47 -0.85
CA GLU A 269 10.93 6.59 0.09
C GLU A 269 9.69 7.44 -0.17
N ARG A 270 9.41 7.80 -1.42
CA ARG A 270 8.25 8.64 -1.77
C ARG A 270 6.94 7.94 -1.44
N ILE A 271 6.85 6.63 -1.66
CA ILE A 271 5.69 5.82 -1.27
C ILE A 271 5.54 5.81 0.25
N LYS A 272 6.59 5.47 1.00
CA LYS A 272 6.55 5.42 2.48
C LYS A 272 6.22 6.78 3.11
N LYS A 273 6.75 7.89 2.56
CA LYS A 273 6.45 9.27 3.02
C LYS A 273 5.01 9.69 2.73
N ARG A 274 4.42 9.22 1.62
CA ARG A 274 3.04 9.58 1.25
C ARG A 274 2.00 8.70 1.91
N LEU A 275 2.32 7.43 2.13
CA LEU A 275 1.44 6.42 2.72
C LEU A 275 2.14 5.78 3.91
N ASN A 276 1.93 6.35 5.09
CA ASN A 276 2.54 5.90 6.35
C ASN A 276 2.13 4.47 6.77
N ILE A 277 1.15 3.87 6.07
CA ILE A 277 0.69 2.50 6.25
C ILE A 277 1.47 1.48 5.41
N VAL A 278 2.35 1.92 4.50
CA VAL A 278 3.22 1.02 3.74
C VAL A 278 4.44 0.67 4.59
N ASP A 279 4.56 -0.59 5.00
CA ASP A 279 5.67 -1.04 5.85
C ASP A 279 6.89 -1.43 5.00
N SER A 280 6.67 -2.21 3.94
CA SER A 280 7.70 -2.63 2.99
C SER A 280 7.20 -2.53 1.55
N PHE A 281 8.05 -2.00 0.69
CA PHE A 281 7.80 -1.89 -0.75
C PHE A 281 9.09 -2.26 -1.46
N ILE A 282 9.04 -3.23 -2.37
CA ILE A 282 10.23 -3.74 -3.09
C ILE A 282 10.16 -3.31 -4.55
N VAL A 283 11.21 -2.68 -5.04
CA VAL A 283 11.31 -2.28 -6.45
C VAL A 283 12.28 -3.20 -7.19
N HIS A 284 11.75 -4.03 -8.09
CA HIS A 284 12.53 -4.81 -9.03
C HIS A 284 12.81 -3.98 -10.29
N ILE A 285 14.03 -4.08 -10.83
CA ILE A 285 14.47 -3.26 -11.96
C ILE A 285 14.63 -4.13 -13.20
N GLU A 286 13.89 -3.79 -14.25
CA GLU A 286 13.96 -4.43 -15.55
C GLU A 286 14.59 -3.48 -16.59
N PRO A 287 15.53 -3.94 -17.42
CA PRO A 287 16.04 -3.16 -18.53
C PRO A 287 14.96 -3.00 -19.61
N TYR A 288 14.77 -1.77 -20.08
CA TYR A 288 13.91 -1.42 -21.20
C TYR A 288 14.74 -1.24 -22.46
N LYS A 289 14.49 -2.11 -23.44
CA LYS A 289 14.91 -1.93 -24.83
C LYS A 289 13.86 -1.09 -25.53
N GLY A 290 14.17 0.18 -25.75
CA GLY A 290 13.32 1.04 -26.57
C GLY A 290 13.23 0.50 -27.99
N GLU A 291 12.05 0.56 -28.60
CA GLU A 291 11.91 0.25 -30.03
C GLU A 291 12.41 1.42 -30.89
N LYS A 292 12.38 2.66 -30.37
CA LYS A 292 12.87 3.86 -31.06
C LYS A 292 14.19 4.31 -30.48
N HIS A 293 15.14 4.62 -31.35
CA HIS A 293 16.43 5.19 -30.96
C HIS A 293 16.76 6.40 -31.84
N LYS A 294 17.21 7.48 -31.21
CA LYS A 294 17.89 8.57 -31.91
C LYS A 294 19.40 8.37 -31.85
N ILE A 295 19.99 7.99 -32.98
CA ILE A 295 21.41 7.65 -33.12
C ILE A 295 22.17 8.86 -33.66
N ALA A 296 23.27 9.23 -33.03
CA ALA A 296 24.21 10.23 -33.53
C ALA A 296 25.50 9.56 -34.01
N ILE A 297 25.94 9.92 -35.22
CA ILE A 297 27.17 9.41 -35.85
C ILE A 297 28.02 10.60 -36.31
N PRO A 298 29.29 10.71 -35.90
CA PRO A 298 30.17 11.77 -36.39
C PRO A 298 30.59 11.48 -37.84
N ILE A 299 30.39 12.44 -38.73
CA ILE A 299 30.63 12.31 -40.18
C ILE A 299 31.54 13.43 -40.72
N GLU A 300 32.24 13.16 -41.81
CA GLU A 300 33.15 14.14 -42.45
C GLU A 300 32.41 15.18 -43.29
N LYS A 301 31.43 14.73 -44.10
CA LYS A 301 30.63 15.54 -45.02
C LYS A 301 29.15 15.14 -44.91
N PRO A 302 28.19 16.08 -45.04
CA PRO A 302 26.76 15.80 -44.90
C PRO A 302 26.16 15.19 -46.18
N MET A 303 26.54 13.96 -46.53
CA MET A 303 26.04 13.22 -47.70
C MET A 303 24.97 12.18 -47.32
N GLY A 304 24.25 12.40 -46.22
CA GLY A 304 23.24 11.45 -45.71
C GLY A 304 23.85 10.11 -45.29
N MET A 305 23.22 8.99 -45.64
CA MET A 305 23.69 7.64 -45.27
C MET A 305 25.00 7.24 -45.95
N GLY A 306 25.35 7.84 -47.09
CA GLY A 306 26.63 7.61 -47.77
C GLY A 306 27.81 8.37 -47.14
N SER A 307 27.57 9.14 -46.07
CA SER A 307 28.61 9.94 -45.44
C SER A 307 29.68 9.05 -44.80
N ARG A 308 30.96 9.34 -45.06
CA ARG A 308 32.07 8.70 -44.36
C ARG A 308 32.11 9.10 -42.90
N VAL A 309 32.29 8.11 -42.03
CA VAL A 309 32.39 8.31 -40.59
C VAL A 309 33.78 8.79 -40.20
N THR A 310 33.85 9.77 -39.29
CA THR A 310 35.15 10.30 -38.82
C THR A 310 35.62 9.59 -37.56
N LYS A 311 36.93 9.63 -37.32
CA LYS A 311 37.54 9.09 -36.09
C LYS A 311 37.28 9.99 -34.87
N PHE A 312 37.20 11.30 -35.10
CA PHE A 312 37.19 12.29 -34.02
C PHE A 312 35.77 12.63 -33.57
N PHE A 313 35.41 12.31 -32.33
CA PHE A 313 34.11 12.71 -31.76
C PHE A 313 33.97 14.23 -31.57
N GLY A 314 34.76 14.81 -30.67
CA GLY A 314 34.58 16.21 -30.25
C GLY A 314 34.91 17.25 -31.32
N ARG A 315 35.78 16.91 -32.26
CA ARG A 315 36.19 17.78 -33.38
C ARG A 315 35.52 17.42 -34.71
N SER A 316 34.56 16.49 -34.70
CA SER A 316 33.76 16.23 -35.90
C SER A 316 33.08 17.52 -36.37
N LYS A 317 33.15 17.81 -37.67
CA LYS A 317 32.48 18.98 -38.26
C LYS A 317 30.97 18.80 -38.32
N PHE A 318 30.49 17.57 -38.50
CA PHE A 318 29.08 17.25 -38.66
C PHE A 318 28.70 15.99 -37.88
N PHE A 319 27.42 15.91 -37.52
CA PHE A 319 26.80 14.70 -37.00
C PHE A 319 25.61 14.34 -37.88
N LEU A 320 25.51 13.06 -38.24
CA LEU A 320 24.29 12.47 -38.76
C LEU A 320 23.44 12.02 -37.58
N PHE A 321 22.19 12.47 -37.55
CA PHE A 321 21.17 12.00 -36.64
C PHE A 321 20.23 11.08 -37.39
N VAL A 322 20.10 9.85 -36.93
CA VAL A 322 19.23 8.83 -37.53
C VAL A 322 18.21 8.42 -36.48
N THR A 323 16.94 8.52 -36.82
CA THR A 323 15.86 8.00 -35.98
C THR A 323 15.50 6.62 -36.50
N THR A 324 15.52 5.63 -35.62
CA THR A 324 15.12 4.27 -35.93
C THR A 324 13.84 3.92 -35.19
N ASP A 325 13.04 3.04 -35.77
CA ASP A 325 11.87 2.41 -35.16
C ASP A 325 11.94 0.91 -35.44
N LYS A 326 12.16 0.11 -34.39
CA LYS A 326 12.51 -1.31 -34.44
C LYS A 326 13.75 -1.55 -35.32
N LYS A 327 13.55 -2.18 -36.48
CA LYS A 327 14.59 -2.45 -37.48
C LYS A 327 14.54 -1.52 -38.68
N ASN A 328 13.67 -0.50 -38.66
CA ASN A 328 13.48 0.42 -39.77
C ASN A 328 14.04 1.80 -39.45
N ILE A 329 14.52 2.51 -40.46
CA ILE A 329 14.94 3.90 -40.35
C ILE A 329 13.72 4.77 -40.63
N SER A 330 13.30 5.58 -39.66
CA SER A 330 12.14 6.47 -39.80
C SER A 330 12.52 7.84 -40.37
N GLY A 331 13.78 8.26 -40.22
CA GLY A 331 14.29 9.48 -40.85
C GLY A 331 15.74 9.78 -40.46
N PHE A 332 16.40 10.65 -41.22
CA PHE A 332 17.74 11.13 -40.89
C PHE A 332 17.93 12.59 -41.28
N TYR A 333 18.78 13.29 -40.53
CA TYR A 333 19.20 14.65 -40.86
C TYR A 333 20.65 14.88 -40.41
N SER A 334 21.36 15.81 -41.07
CA SER A 334 22.73 16.17 -40.68
C SER A 334 22.74 17.56 -40.04
N LYS A 335 23.54 17.74 -38.99
CA LYS A 335 23.73 19.04 -38.34
C LYS A 335 25.23 19.33 -38.17
N ARG A 336 25.62 20.59 -38.33
CA ARG A 336 27.00 21.03 -38.04
C ARG A 336 27.22 20.98 -36.53
N ASN A 337 28.39 20.50 -36.09
CA ASN A 337 28.83 20.61 -34.71
C ASN A 337 29.28 22.06 -34.45
N PRO A 338 28.58 22.84 -33.62
CA PRO A 338 28.95 24.23 -33.34
C PRO A 338 30.27 24.35 -32.57
N PHE A 339 30.79 23.25 -32.02
CA PHE A 339 31.99 23.23 -31.18
C PHE A 339 33.21 22.58 -31.84
N SER A 340 33.17 22.32 -33.14
CA SER A 340 34.25 21.64 -33.86
C SER A 340 35.59 22.40 -33.82
N GLU A 341 35.53 23.73 -33.77
CA GLU A 341 36.71 24.63 -33.77
C GLU A 341 37.14 25.05 -32.36
N LYS A 342 36.44 24.57 -31.32
CA LYS A 342 36.73 24.96 -29.94
C LYS A 342 38.09 24.40 -29.50
N GLN A 343 39.00 25.27 -29.05
CA GLN A 343 40.35 24.84 -28.66
C GLN A 343 40.36 23.98 -27.37
N ILE A 344 39.55 24.34 -26.37
CA ILE A 344 39.53 23.70 -25.05
C ILE A 344 38.20 22.97 -24.82
N ARG A 345 38.29 21.71 -24.34
CA ARG A 345 37.12 20.88 -23.93
C ARG A 345 36.04 20.73 -25.02
N ALA A 346 36.42 20.68 -26.30
CA ALA A 346 35.49 20.49 -27.42
C ALA A 346 34.59 19.25 -27.26
N GLY A 347 35.14 18.14 -26.74
CA GLY A 347 34.38 16.91 -26.48
C GLY A 347 33.26 17.10 -25.46
N LEU A 348 33.49 17.81 -24.36
CA LEU A 348 32.46 18.06 -23.34
C LEU A 348 31.33 18.93 -23.90
N ALA A 349 31.68 20.00 -24.63
CA ALA A 349 30.68 20.85 -25.29
C ALA A 349 29.86 20.07 -26.34
N THR A 350 30.51 19.18 -27.10
CA THR A 350 29.85 18.28 -28.06
C THR A 350 28.93 17.29 -27.35
N ALA A 351 29.32 16.75 -26.19
CA ALA A 351 28.46 15.89 -25.38
C ALA A 351 27.17 16.61 -24.95
N HIS A 352 27.27 17.84 -24.42
CA HIS A 352 26.10 18.64 -24.07
C HIS A 352 25.22 18.99 -25.28
N PHE A 353 25.82 19.22 -26.45
CA PHE A 353 25.08 19.39 -27.70
C PHE A 353 24.24 18.16 -28.05
N LEU A 354 24.81 16.95 -27.97
CA LEU A 354 24.07 15.72 -28.24
C LEU A 354 22.97 15.46 -27.19
N ILE A 355 23.22 15.77 -25.92
CA ILE A 355 22.21 15.68 -24.86
C ILE A 355 21.04 16.61 -25.16
N LYS A 356 21.30 17.85 -25.59
CA LYS A 356 20.27 18.82 -25.98
C LYS A 356 19.45 18.36 -27.19
N GLU A 357 20.05 17.57 -28.08
CA GLU A 357 19.38 16.95 -29.22
C GLU A 357 18.58 15.69 -28.84
N ASN A 358 18.52 15.29 -27.57
CA ASN A 358 17.86 14.08 -27.07
C ASN A 358 18.36 12.80 -27.78
N VAL A 359 19.68 12.67 -27.93
CA VAL A 359 20.30 11.46 -28.50
C VAL A 359 20.23 10.33 -27.51
N ASP A 360 19.79 9.14 -27.95
CA ASP A 360 19.82 7.92 -27.15
C ASP A 360 21.13 7.15 -27.32
N VAL A 361 21.69 7.17 -28.54
CA VAL A 361 22.85 6.36 -28.90
C VAL A 361 23.87 7.20 -29.67
N LEU A 362 25.11 7.18 -29.23
CA LEU A 362 26.27 7.68 -29.96
C LEU A 362 27.06 6.49 -30.52
N VAL A 363 27.32 6.47 -31.82
CA VAL A 363 28.24 5.50 -32.42
C VAL A 363 29.50 6.24 -32.87
N THR A 364 30.61 6.02 -32.18
CA THR A 364 31.88 6.72 -32.44
C THR A 364 33.06 5.77 -32.41
N LYS A 365 34.15 6.13 -33.10
CA LYS A 365 35.40 5.36 -33.07
C LYS A 365 36.18 5.66 -31.81
N GLU A 366 36.23 6.94 -31.44
CA GLU A 366 36.97 7.43 -30.29
C GLU A 366 36.13 8.41 -29.47
N ILE A 367 36.27 8.34 -28.15
CA ILE A 367 35.71 9.27 -27.18
C ILE A 367 36.63 9.42 -25.97
N GLY A 368 36.77 10.66 -25.49
CA GLY A 368 37.53 10.99 -24.29
C GLY A 368 36.73 10.75 -23.01
N GLU A 369 37.44 10.53 -21.90
CA GLU A 369 36.90 10.21 -20.58
C GLU A 369 35.77 11.14 -20.11
N ILE A 370 36.00 12.45 -20.09
CA ILE A 370 35.01 13.43 -19.62
C ILE A 370 33.71 13.32 -20.43
N SER A 371 33.82 13.28 -21.77
CA SER A 371 32.65 13.18 -22.66
C SER A 371 31.92 11.85 -22.51
N PHE A 372 32.66 10.76 -22.31
CA PHE A 372 32.10 9.44 -22.09
C PHE A 372 31.23 9.43 -20.82
N HIS A 373 31.77 9.92 -19.69
CA HIS A 373 31.01 9.97 -18.44
C HIS A 373 29.81 10.91 -18.53
N THR A 374 29.98 12.13 -19.07
CA THR A 374 28.86 13.08 -19.22
C THR A 374 27.69 12.52 -20.03
N LEU A 375 27.97 11.82 -21.14
CA LEU A 375 26.93 11.19 -21.95
C LEU A 375 26.25 10.02 -21.21
N ARG A 376 27.03 9.19 -20.50
CA ARG A 376 26.50 8.08 -19.71
C ARG A 376 25.61 8.55 -18.56
N ASP A 377 25.99 9.63 -17.88
CA ASP A 377 25.20 10.25 -16.80
C ASP A 377 23.85 10.78 -17.29
N HIS A 378 23.77 11.14 -18.57
CA HIS A 378 22.54 11.58 -19.24
C HIS A 378 21.85 10.46 -20.02
N LEU A 379 22.17 9.19 -19.72
CA LEU A 379 21.54 8.00 -20.27
C LEU A 379 21.69 7.86 -21.79
N VAL A 380 22.85 8.27 -22.34
CA VAL A 380 23.23 8.06 -23.74
C VAL A 380 24.18 6.86 -23.84
N ASP A 381 23.87 5.95 -24.75
CA ASP A 381 24.71 4.79 -25.05
C ASP A 381 25.81 5.07 -26.03
N ILE A 382 26.93 4.37 -25.88
CA ILE A 382 28.11 4.61 -26.70
C ILE A 382 28.57 3.29 -27.30
N TYR A 383 28.56 3.20 -28.63
CA TYR A 383 29.01 2.04 -29.40
C TYR A 383 30.25 2.37 -30.22
N LYS A 384 31.10 1.36 -30.40
CA LYS A 384 32.27 1.43 -31.27
C LYS A 384 31.82 1.26 -32.72
N ILE A 385 32.25 2.18 -33.58
CA ILE A 385 32.02 2.12 -35.03
C ILE A 385 32.57 0.80 -35.62
N LYS A 386 31.77 0.17 -36.48
CA LYS A 386 32.15 -0.92 -37.40
C LYS A 386 31.52 -0.61 -38.77
N GLY A 387 32.35 -0.35 -39.78
CA GLY A 387 31.94 0.15 -41.10
C GLY A 387 32.60 1.49 -41.46
N GLU A 388 32.55 1.86 -42.74
CA GLU A 388 33.13 3.11 -43.26
C GLU A 388 32.09 4.19 -43.55
N THR A 389 30.86 3.77 -43.85
CA THR A 389 29.76 4.67 -44.16
C THR A 389 28.73 4.70 -43.02
N ALA A 390 28.03 5.82 -42.88
CA ALA A 390 27.01 5.97 -41.85
C ALA A 390 25.88 4.92 -42.01
N GLY A 391 25.50 4.58 -43.25
CA GLY A 391 24.52 3.54 -43.54
C GLY A 391 24.94 2.15 -43.07
N GLU A 392 26.19 1.74 -43.30
CA GLU A 392 26.73 0.49 -42.76
C GLU A 392 26.72 0.47 -41.24
N VAL A 393 27.08 1.58 -40.61
CA VAL A 393 27.10 1.69 -39.14
C VAL A 393 25.69 1.55 -38.55
N VAL A 394 24.69 2.20 -39.17
CA VAL A 394 23.28 2.06 -38.75
C VAL A 394 22.80 0.62 -38.94
N ASN A 395 23.07 0.00 -40.09
CA ASN A 395 22.69 -1.40 -40.32
C ASN A 395 23.37 -2.35 -39.33
N ASN A 396 24.63 -2.12 -39.00
CA ASN A 396 25.32 -2.89 -37.97
C ASN A 396 24.72 -2.68 -36.58
N PHE A 397 24.25 -1.46 -36.26
CA PHE A 397 23.54 -1.21 -35.01
C PHE A 397 22.20 -1.98 -34.97
N LEU A 398 21.37 -1.86 -36.01
CA LEU A 398 20.05 -2.52 -36.10
C LEU A 398 20.14 -4.05 -36.06
N ASN A 399 21.26 -4.62 -36.51
CA ASN A 399 21.53 -6.06 -36.46
C ASN A 399 22.29 -6.51 -35.20
N ASN A 400 22.48 -5.64 -34.20
CA ASN A 400 23.24 -5.92 -32.97
C ASN A 400 24.70 -6.36 -33.21
N ASN A 401 25.32 -5.91 -34.30
CA ASN A 401 26.70 -6.25 -34.69
C ASN A 401 27.75 -5.26 -34.16
N LEU A 402 27.34 -4.21 -33.43
CA LEU A 402 28.24 -3.22 -32.84
C LEU A 402 28.62 -3.57 -31.40
N ILE A 403 29.88 -3.30 -31.05
CA ILE A 403 30.38 -3.51 -29.69
C ILE A 403 30.17 -2.23 -28.89
N ARG A 404 29.50 -2.37 -27.74
CA ARG A 404 29.28 -1.26 -26.81
C ARG A 404 30.55 -0.92 -26.04
N LEU A 405 30.86 0.37 -25.92
CA LEU A 405 32.03 0.84 -25.17
C LEU A 405 31.72 0.85 -23.66
N LYS A 406 32.44 0.01 -22.90
CA LYS A 406 32.35 -0.03 -21.42
C LYS A 406 33.27 1.00 -20.73
N LYS A 407 34.29 1.47 -21.44
CA LYS A 407 35.31 2.42 -20.97
C LYS A 407 35.59 3.43 -22.08
N PRO A 408 36.06 4.65 -21.76
CA PRO A 408 36.52 5.59 -22.77
C PRO A 408 37.69 5.00 -23.57
N THR A 409 37.75 5.32 -24.86
CA THR A 409 38.82 4.83 -25.75
C THR A 409 40.05 5.71 -25.71
N GLN A 410 39.91 6.97 -25.29
CA GLN A 410 41.02 7.88 -25.03
C GLN A 410 41.03 8.24 -23.54
N ARG A 411 42.12 7.90 -22.86
CA ARG A 411 42.46 8.53 -21.57
C ARG A 411 43.24 9.80 -21.89
N LYS A 412 42.96 10.88 -21.18
CA LYS A 412 43.90 12.00 -21.18
C LYS A 412 45.16 11.55 -20.44
N GLU A 413 46.32 11.81 -21.04
CA GLU A 413 47.51 12.19 -20.26
C GLU A 413 47.25 13.54 -19.56
#